data_AF-A0A838EKI8-F1
#
_entry.id   AF-A0A838EKI8-F1
#
_cell.length_a   1.000
_cell.length_b   1.000
_cell.length_c   1.000
_cell.angle_alpha   90.00
_cell.angle_beta   90.00
_cell.angle_gamma   90.00
#
_symmetry.space_group_name_H-M   'P 1'
#
loop_
_entity.id
_entity.type
_entity.pdbx_description
1 polymer ?
#
loop_
_entity_poly.entity_id
_entity_poly.type
_entity_poly.pdbx_seq_one_letter_code
_entity_poly.pdbx_strand_id
1 'polypeptide(L)'
;MLEDPFENNMDNIQEAIARGQSALRVLTRTTCPFEWAGAHAYLGEAYRQASFHVNLQELYSGLAVMQEQAIRHFEAALQVYTEYDYPLEWARVQRFQGMIYLERVQGKRPENLAQSRDCFELASLSIRS
;
A
#
# COMPACT_ATOMS: atom_id res chain seq x y z
N MET A 1 -31.10 -4.23 14.27
CA MET A 1 -30.33 -4.63 13.08
C MET A 1 -28.91 -4.20 13.40
N LEU A 2 -28.06 -5.15 13.81
CA LEU A 2 -26.65 -4.87 14.08
C LEU A 2 -25.94 -5.04 12.74
N GLU A 3 -25.28 -3.98 12.26
CA GLU A 3 -24.48 -4.01 11.03
C GLU A 3 -23.42 -5.11 11.15
N ASP A 4 -23.24 -5.89 10.08
CA ASP A 4 -22.23 -6.93 10.02
C ASP A 4 -20.84 -6.29 10.21
N PRO A 5 -20.04 -6.71 11.21
CA PRO A 5 -18.69 -6.18 11.42
C PRO A 5 -17.78 -6.29 10.19
N PHE A 6 -18.05 -7.23 9.28
CA PHE A 6 -17.32 -7.41 8.03
C PHE A 6 -17.74 -6.39 6.95
N GLU A 7 -19.01 -6.02 6.91
CA GLU A 7 -19.56 -5.04 5.96
C GLU A 7 -19.08 -3.62 6.30
N ASN A 8 -19.07 -3.29 7.61
CA ASN A 8 -18.53 -2.03 8.12
C ASN A 8 -17.04 -1.83 7.77
N ASN A 9 -16.24 -2.91 7.71
CA ASN A 9 -14.82 -2.81 7.35
C ASN A 9 -14.61 -2.45 5.86
N MET A 10 -15.38 -3.04 4.95
CA MET A 10 -15.26 -2.74 3.52
C MET A 10 -15.69 -1.30 3.20
N ASP A 11 -16.75 -0.81 3.82
CA ASP A 11 -17.19 0.58 3.67
C ASP A 11 -16.12 1.57 4.15
N ASN A 12 -15.46 1.26 5.27
CA ASN A 12 -14.33 2.06 5.76
C ASN A 12 -13.15 2.07 4.78
N ILE A 13 -12.85 0.94 4.12
CA ILE A 13 -11.78 0.85 3.11
C ILE A 13 -12.15 1.65 1.86
N GLN A 14 -13.40 1.57 1.39
CA GLN A 14 -13.87 2.34 0.25
C GLN A 14 -13.84 3.85 0.52
N GLU A 15 -14.24 4.26 1.72
CA GLU A 15 -14.14 5.66 2.14
C GLU A 15 -12.69 6.13 2.21
N ALA A 16 -11.79 5.30 2.76
CA ALA A 16 -10.35 5.59 2.77
C ALA A 16 -9.80 5.82 1.36
N ILE A 17 -10.18 4.97 0.40
CA ILE A 17 -9.80 5.13 -1.01
C ILE A 17 -10.34 6.44 -1.59
N ALA A 18 -11.62 6.73 -1.37
CA ALA A 18 -12.25 7.96 -1.89
C ALA A 18 -11.60 9.23 -1.32
N ARG A 19 -11.30 9.24 -0.01
CA ARG A 19 -10.63 10.36 0.67
C ARG A 19 -9.21 10.56 0.16
N GLY A 20 -8.43 9.48 0.03
CA GLY A 20 -7.07 9.55 -0.51
C GLY A 20 -7.03 10.06 -1.95
N GLN A 21 -7.93 9.57 -2.82
CA GLN A 21 -8.04 10.04 -4.20
C GLN A 21 -8.44 11.51 -4.28
N SER A 22 -9.33 11.97 -3.40
CA SER A 22 -9.74 13.37 -3.32
C SER A 22 -8.59 14.27 -2.87
N ALA A 23 -7.81 13.82 -1.87
CA ALA A 23 -6.62 14.53 -1.42
C ALA A 23 -5.60 14.73 -2.56
N LEU A 24 -5.36 13.69 -3.36
CA LEU A 24 -4.44 13.76 -4.52
C LEU A 24 -4.91 14.67 -5.67
N ARG A 25 -6.13 15.22 -5.64
CA ARG A 25 -6.55 16.25 -6.60
C ARG A 25 -5.98 17.64 -6.28
N VAL A 26 -5.69 17.88 -5.00
CA VAL A 26 -5.18 19.16 -4.50
C VAL A 26 -3.70 19.03 -4.16
N LEU A 27 -3.33 17.89 -3.55
CA LEU A 27 -1.96 17.61 -3.20
C LEU A 27 -1.17 17.23 -4.45
N THR A 28 -0.04 17.90 -4.67
CA THR A 28 0.89 17.56 -5.75
C THR A 28 2.28 17.33 -5.18
N ARG A 29 3.06 16.49 -5.87
CA ARG A 29 4.46 16.22 -5.49
C ARG A 29 5.31 17.50 -5.42
N THR A 30 4.99 18.54 -6.19
CA THR A 30 5.80 19.77 -6.25
C THR A 30 5.39 20.81 -5.21
N THR A 31 4.10 20.87 -4.83
CA THR A 31 3.58 21.90 -3.91
C THR A 31 3.57 21.45 -2.45
N CYS A 32 3.39 20.14 -2.22
CA CYS A 32 3.26 19.55 -0.88
C CYS A 32 3.74 18.09 -0.94
N PRO A 33 5.06 17.87 -1.14
CA PRO A 33 5.62 16.54 -1.38
C PRO A 33 5.34 15.55 -0.26
N PHE A 34 5.47 15.98 1.00
CA PHE A 34 5.28 15.12 2.16
C PHE A 34 3.84 14.63 2.29
N GLU A 35 2.86 15.53 2.18
CA GLU A 35 1.44 15.20 2.24
C GLU A 35 1.00 14.38 1.02
N TRP A 36 1.52 14.70 -0.17
CA TRP A 36 1.28 13.93 -1.38
C TRP A 36 1.75 12.47 -1.22
N ALA A 37 2.95 12.26 -0.68
CA ALA A 37 3.48 10.94 -0.38
C ALA A 37 2.67 10.23 0.70
N GLY A 38 2.19 10.96 1.71
CA GLY A 38 1.32 10.44 2.75
C GLY A 38 -0.02 9.94 2.20
N ALA A 39 -0.63 10.71 1.29
CA ALA A 39 -1.86 10.31 0.61
C ALA A 39 -1.65 9.05 -0.25
N HIS A 40 -0.53 8.96 -0.95
CA HIS A 40 -0.14 7.75 -1.68
C HIS A 40 0.10 6.55 -0.75
N ALA A 41 0.85 6.70 0.35
CA ALA A 41 1.07 5.63 1.32
C ALA A 41 -0.23 5.14 1.96
N TYR A 42 -1.15 6.06 2.26
CA TYR A 42 -2.48 5.75 2.78
C TYR A 42 -3.33 4.95 1.78
N LEU A 43 -3.36 5.37 0.51
CA LEU A 43 -4.03 4.63 -0.55
C LEU A 43 -3.44 3.23 -0.76
N GLY A 44 -2.12 3.10 -0.71
CA GLY A 44 -1.45 1.81 -0.81
C GLY A 44 -1.90 0.85 0.28
N GLU A 45 -2.00 1.34 1.52
CA GLU A 45 -2.49 0.55 2.66
C GLU A 45 -3.98 0.19 2.53
N ALA A 46 -4.82 1.13 2.06
CA ALA A 46 -6.23 0.85 1.82
C ALA A 46 -6.44 -0.22 0.75
N TYR A 47 -5.72 -0.15 -0.37
CA TYR A 47 -5.77 -1.19 -1.42
C TYR A 47 -5.20 -2.53 -0.95
N ARG A 48 -4.16 -2.50 -0.10
CA ARG A 48 -3.66 -3.70 0.56
C ARG A 48 -4.78 -4.33 1.38
N GLN A 49 -5.38 -3.59 2.30
CA GLN A 49 -6.47 -4.10 3.12
C GLN A 49 -7.65 -4.61 2.28
N ALA A 50 -8.04 -3.90 1.21
CA ALA A 50 -9.03 -4.39 0.26
C ALA A 50 -8.64 -5.77 -0.31
N SER A 51 -7.37 -5.96 -0.71
CA SER A 51 -6.88 -7.22 -1.25
C SER A 51 -6.97 -8.41 -0.27
N PHE A 52 -6.83 -8.14 1.04
CA PHE A 52 -6.95 -9.16 2.10
C PHE A 52 -8.41 -9.53 2.42
N HIS A 53 -9.34 -8.60 2.20
CA HIS A 53 -10.77 -8.80 2.49
C HIS A 53 -11.56 -9.33 1.29
N VAL A 54 -10.96 -9.41 0.09
CA VAL A 54 -11.56 -10.15 -1.03
C VAL A 54 -11.62 -11.63 -0.63
N ASN A 55 -12.83 -12.14 -0.41
CA ASN A 55 -13.05 -13.56 -0.17
C ASN A 55 -12.53 -14.32 -1.40
N LEU A 56 -11.52 -15.18 -1.19
CA LEU A 56 -10.68 -15.80 -2.23
C LEU A 56 -11.45 -16.64 -3.26
N GLN A 57 -12.77 -16.82 -3.11
CA GLN A 57 -13.60 -17.61 -4.01
C GLN A 57 -14.13 -16.87 -5.24
N GLU A 58 -14.17 -15.52 -5.28
CA GLU A 58 -14.95 -14.86 -6.35
C GLU A 58 -14.21 -14.04 -7.42
N LEU A 59 -12.95 -13.58 -7.27
CA LEU A 59 -12.29 -12.97 -8.44
C LEU A 59 -10.76 -12.83 -8.36
N TYR A 60 -10.03 -13.75 -9.00
CA TYR A 60 -8.57 -13.65 -9.19
C TYR A 60 -8.15 -12.32 -9.83
N SER A 61 -8.93 -11.80 -10.79
CA SER A 61 -8.63 -10.52 -11.45
C SER A 61 -8.84 -9.32 -10.53
N GLY A 62 -9.82 -9.35 -9.63
CA GLY A 62 -10.07 -8.28 -8.67
C GLY A 62 -8.92 -8.18 -7.65
N LEU A 63 -8.53 -9.32 -7.08
CA LEU A 63 -7.40 -9.40 -6.16
C LEU A 63 -6.11 -8.85 -6.77
N ALA A 64 -5.78 -9.30 -7.98
CA ALA A 64 -4.61 -8.83 -8.71
C ALA A 64 -4.61 -7.31 -8.90
N VAL A 65 -5.75 -6.74 -9.33
CA VAL A 65 -5.86 -5.28 -9.52
C VAL A 65 -5.60 -4.53 -8.21
N MET A 66 -6.15 -4.97 -7.08
CA MET A 66 -5.93 -4.29 -5.80
C MET A 66 -4.47 -4.37 -5.36
N GLN A 67 -3.80 -5.51 -5.54
CA GLN A 67 -2.38 -5.67 -5.22
C GLN A 67 -1.50 -4.75 -6.08
N GLU A 68 -1.76 -4.65 -7.38
CA GLU A 68 -1.01 -3.75 -8.27
C GLU A 68 -1.26 -2.27 -7.94
N GLN A 69 -2.49 -1.90 -7.54
CA GLN A 69 -2.76 -0.54 -7.09
C GLN A 69 -2.00 -0.22 -5.80
N ALA A 70 -1.97 -1.15 -4.84
CA ALA A 70 -1.21 -0.99 -3.61
C ALA A 70 0.28 -0.74 -3.91
N ILE A 71 0.89 -1.57 -4.76
CA ILE A 71 2.30 -1.41 -5.19
C ILE A 71 2.53 -0.04 -5.81
N ARG A 72 1.72 0.37 -6.80
CA ARG A 72 1.89 1.67 -7.47
C ARG A 72 1.80 2.86 -6.50
N HIS A 73 0.88 2.79 -5.55
CA HIS A 73 0.73 3.83 -4.54
C HIS A 73 1.93 3.86 -3.57
N PHE A 74 2.45 2.71 -3.16
CA PHE A 74 3.69 2.66 -2.37
C PHE A 74 4.90 3.17 -3.16
N GLU A 75 5.08 2.77 -4.42
CA GLU A 75 6.13 3.29 -5.31
C GLU A 75 6.07 4.80 -5.46
N ALA A 76 4.87 5.37 -5.57
CA ALA A 76 4.69 6.82 -5.62
C ALA A 76 5.12 7.49 -4.32
N ALA A 77 4.71 6.96 -3.16
CA ALA A 77 5.12 7.48 -1.86
C ALA A 77 6.65 7.45 -1.67
N LEU A 78 7.30 6.37 -2.12
CA LEU A 78 8.76 6.19 -2.07
C LEU A 78 9.56 7.15 -2.96
N GLN A 79 8.91 7.93 -3.83
CA GLN A 79 9.57 9.02 -4.56
C GLN A 79 9.90 10.23 -3.67
N VAL A 80 9.26 10.32 -2.51
CA VAL A 80 9.45 11.42 -1.54
C VAL A 80 9.91 10.88 -0.20
N TYR A 81 9.26 9.82 0.30
CA TYR A 81 9.75 9.11 1.47
C TYR A 81 11.00 8.37 1.05
N THR A 82 12.16 8.91 1.42
CA THR A 82 13.47 8.30 1.21
C THR A 82 14.01 7.84 2.56
N GLU A 83 14.97 6.91 2.54
CA GLU A 83 15.66 6.46 3.75
C GLU A 83 16.32 7.61 4.52
N TYR A 84 16.79 8.65 3.82
CA TYR A 84 17.51 9.77 4.41
C TYR A 84 16.58 10.84 4.98
N ASP A 85 15.57 11.25 4.20
CA ASP A 85 14.72 12.39 4.56
C ASP A 85 13.58 11.96 5.51
N TYR A 86 13.04 10.75 5.33
CA TYR A 86 11.89 10.23 6.06
C TYR A 86 12.06 8.73 6.39
N PRO A 87 13.07 8.36 7.20
CA PRO A 87 13.44 6.97 7.46
C PRO A 87 12.25 6.13 7.96
N LEU A 88 11.47 6.67 8.90
CA LEU A 88 10.35 5.93 9.50
C LEU A 88 9.22 5.69 8.50
N GLU A 89 8.85 6.71 7.72
CA GLU A 89 7.83 6.60 6.67
C GLU A 89 8.28 5.66 5.56
N TRP A 90 9.55 5.78 5.13
CA TRP A 90 10.15 4.91 4.12
C TRP A 90 10.15 3.45 4.58
N ALA A 91 10.64 3.15 5.79
CA ALA A 91 10.65 1.81 6.35
C ALA A 91 9.23 1.22 6.45
N ARG A 92 8.25 2.05 6.85
CA ARG A 92 6.85 1.65 6.92
C ARG A 92 6.29 1.29 5.55
N VAL A 93 6.54 2.10 4.52
CA VAL A 93 6.07 1.84 3.16
C VAL A 93 6.74 0.59 2.58
N GLN A 94 8.05 0.44 2.76
CA GLN A 94 8.79 -0.77 2.35
C GLN A 94 8.22 -2.03 3.00
N ARG A 95 7.92 -1.99 4.31
CA ARG A 95 7.30 -3.12 5.01
C ARG A 95 5.95 -3.50 4.40
N PHE A 96 5.09 -2.53 4.11
CA PHE A 96 3.78 -2.82 3.51
C PHE A 96 3.88 -3.34 2.08
N GLN A 97 4.79 -2.79 1.28
CA GLN A 97 5.07 -3.28 -0.07
C GLN A 97 5.61 -4.73 -0.06
N GLY A 98 6.49 -5.05 0.90
CA GLY A 98 7.00 -6.41 1.10
C GLY A 98 5.90 -7.41 1.45
N MET A 99 4.90 -7.00 2.23
CA MET A 99 3.72 -7.84 2.52
C MET A 99 2.86 -8.09 1.27
N ILE A 100 2.67 -7.09 0.40
CA ILE A 100 1.95 -7.32 -0.86
C ILE A 100 2.71 -8.35 -1.71
N TYR A 101 4.02 -8.22 -1.86
CA TYR A 101 4.80 -9.17 -2.65
C TYR A 101 4.76 -10.62 -2.12
N LEU A 102 4.58 -10.82 -0.80
CA LEU A 102 4.38 -12.18 -0.25
C LEU A 102 3.12 -12.86 -0.75
N GLU A 103 2.10 -12.10 -1.11
CA GLU A 103 0.76 -12.61 -1.44
C GLU A 103 0.34 -12.29 -2.88
N ARG A 104 1.21 -11.57 -3.59
CA ARG A 104 0.97 -11.13 -4.96
C ARG A 104 0.68 -12.32 -5.85
N VAL A 105 -0.51 -12.31 -6.45
CA VAL A 105 -0.98 -13.42 -7.29
C VAL A 105 -0.44 -13.34 -8.71
N GLN A 106 -0.04 -12.15 -9.17
CA GLN A 106 0.59 -11.93 -10.46
C GLN A 106 2.11 -12.11 -10.42
N GLY A 107 2.69 -12.46 -11.57
CA GLY A 107 4.12 -12.67 -11.71
C GLY A 107 4.56 -14.06 -11.24
N LYS A 108 5.86 -14.29 -11.26
CA LYS A 108 6.46 -15.56 -10.86
C LYS A 108 6.76 -15.55 -9.36
N ARG A 109 6.48 -16.67 -8.70
CA ARG A 109 6.61 -16.81 -7.25
C ARG A 109 8.01 -16.47 -6.73
N PRO A 110 9.12 -16.96 -7.32
CA PRO A 110 10.47 -16.65 -6.83
C PRO A 110 10.80 -15.15 -6.88
N GLU A 111 10.42 -14.47 -7.94
CA GLU A 111 10.64 -13.05 -8.15
C GLU A 111 9.85 -12.22 -7.12
N ASN A 112 8.58 -12.56 -6.87
CA ASN A 112 7.78 -11.92 -5.84
C ASN A 112 8.41 -12.12 -4.44
N LEU A 113 8.92 -13.31 -4.13
CA LEU A 113 9.59 -13.57 -2.85
C LEU A 113 10.91 -12.78 -2.71
N ALA A 114 11.66 -12.63 -3.80
CA ALA A 114 12.87 -11.80 -3.80
C ALA A 114 12.54 -10.34 -3.51
N GLN A 115 11.55 -9.77 -4.23
CA GLN A 115 11.09 -8.39 -3.99
C GLN A 115 10.62 -8.19 -2.54
N SER A 116 9.87 -9.15 -2.01
CA SER A 116 9.42 -9.11 -0.61
C SER A 116 10.57 -9.06 0.39
N ARG A 117 11.56 -9.94 0.21
CA ARG A 117 12.77 -9.97 1.04
C ARG A 117 13.50 -8.64 0.97
N ASP A 118 13.72 -8.12 -0.23
CA ASP A 118 14.46 -6.87 -0.43
C ASP A 118 13.73 -5.70 0.25
N CYS A 119 12.39 -5.61 0.13
CA CYS A 119 11.58 -4.64 0.87
C CYS A 119 11.74 -4.74 2.39
N PHE A 120 11.72 -5.95 2.96
CA PHE A 120 11.90 -6.14 4.41
C PHE A 120 13.31 -5.83 4.88
N GLU A 121 14.32 -6.14 4.06
CA GLU A 121 15.71 -5.79 4.32
C GLU A 121 15.86 -4.27 4.40
N LEU A 122 15.37 -3.56 3.39
CA LEU A 122 15.30 -2.09 3.34
C LEU A 122 14.61 -1.53 4.59
N ALA A 123 13.41 -2.01 4.94
CA ALA A 123 12.70 -1.55 6.12
C ALA A 123 13.47 -1.76 7.45
N SER A 124 14.26 -2.83 7.55
CA SER A 124 15.00 -3.16 8.77
C SER A 124 16.27 -2.33 8.96
N LEU A 125 16.89 -1.86 7.86
CA LEU A 125 18.10 -1.05 7.89
C LEU A 125 17.85 0.34 8.47
N SER A 126 16.72 0.94 8.12
CA SER A 126 16.34 2.27 8.59
C SER A 126 16.00 2.35 10.10
N ILE A 127 15.77 1.21 10.77
CA ILE A 127 15.51 1.17 12.23
C ILE A 127 16.82 1.06 13.03
N ARG A 128 17.95 0.75 12.36
CA ARG A 128 19.25 0.46 13.00
C ARG A 128 20.22 1.64 13.03
N SER A 129 19.84 2.80 12.49
CA SER A 129 20.62 4.06 12.47
C SER A 129 20.21 5.00 13.59
#